data_AF-A0A7X8JV30-F1
#
_entry.id   AF-A0A7X8JV30-F1
#
_cell.length_a   1.000
_cell.length_b   1.000
_cell.length_c   1.000
_cell.angle_alpha   90.00
_cell.angle_beta   90.00
_cell.angle_gamma   90.00
#
_symmetry.space_group_name_H-M   'P 1'
#
loop_
_entity.id
_entity.type
_entity.pdbx_description
1 polymer ?
#
loop_
_entity_poly.entity_id
_entity_poly.type
_entity_poly.pdbx_seq_one_letter_code
_entity_poly.pdbx_strand_id
1 'polypeptide(L)' 'MSLEKLINFYKTHFGEINGALFGLLFAICTLVAGFFQTIFIALCVLIGYYIGKKISKDKDYLRNLLDRILPPGTYR' A
#
# COMPACT_ATOMS: atom_id res chain seq x y z
N MET A 1 -13.05 17.58 -26.07
CA MET A 1 -13.77 16.48 -25.38
C MET A 1 -12.86 15.26 -25.39
N SER A 2 -12.09 14.96 -24.35
CA SER A 2 -11.28 13.72 -24.37
C SER A 2 -10.84 13.22 -23.00
N LEU A 3 -10.03 13.97 -22.24
CA LEU A 3 -9.45 13.47 -20.99
C LEU A 3 -10.43 13.48 -19.80
N GLU A 4 -11.28 14.50 -19.71
CA GLU A 4 -12.20 14.68 -18.58
C GLU A 4 -13.24 13.57 -18.51
N LYS A 5 -13.73 13.12 -19.67
CA LYS A 5 -14.63 11.97 -19.77
C LYS A 5 -13.95 10.67 -19.37
N LEU A 6 -12.69 10.48 -19.76
CA LEU A 6 -11.89 9.30 -19.40
C LEU A 6 -11.63 9.24 -17.90
N ILE A 7 -11.25 10.36 -17.29
CA ILE A 7 -11.03 10.47 -15.84
C ILE A 7 -12.33 10.24 -15.09
N ASN A 8 -13.44 10.81 -15.56
CA ASN A 8 -14.74 10.63 -14.92
C ASN A 8 -15.21 9.17 -15.01
N PHE A 9 -15.04 8.53 -16.18
CA PHE A 9 -15.34 7.12 -16.37
C PHE A 9 -14.48 6.22 -15.47
N TYR A 10 -13.18 6.51 -15.37
CA TYR A 10 -12.28 5.80 -14.48
C TYR A 10 -12.63 6.00 -13.00
N LYS A 11 -13.06 7.20 -12.59
CA LYS A 11 -13.54 7.47 -11.22
C LYS A 11 -14.81 6.68 -10.91
N THR A 12 -15.75 6.58 -11.85
CA THR A 12 -16.99 5.82 -11.68
C THR A 12 -16.72 4.33 -11.50
N HIS A 13 -15.74 3.77 -12.23
CA HIS A 13 -15.40 2.34 -12.21
C HIS A 13 -14.07 2.02 -11.51
N PHE A 14 -13.59 2.92 -10.66
CA PHE A 14 -12.25 2.82 -10.07
C PHE A 14 -12.06 1.48 -9.32
N GLY A 15 -13.06 1.05 -8.57
CA GLY A 15 -13.00 -0.20 -7.82
C GLY A 15 -12.85 -1.44 -8.71
N GLU A 16 -13.62 -1.51 -9.80
CA GLU A 16 -13.60 -2.64 -10.73
C GLU A 16 -12.28 -2.71 -11.49
N ILE A 17 -11.78 -1.56 -11.98
CA ILE A 17 -10.55 -1.50 -12.77
C ILE A 17 -9.33 -1.82 -11.90
N ASN A 18 -9.23 -1.24 -10.71
CA ASN A 18 -8.13 -1.56 -9.80
C ASN A 18 -8.24 -2.99 -9.28
N GLY A 19 -9.44 -3.49 -9.00
CA GLY A 19 -9.67 -4.87 -8.60
C GLY A 19 -9.21 -5.87 -9.66
N ALA A 20 -9.56 -5.64 -10.92
CA ALA A 20 -9.12 -6.46 -12.05
C ALA A 20 -7.60 -6.40 -12.24
N LEU A 21 -7.00 -5.20 -12.15
CA LEU A 21 -5.56 -5.02 -12.28
C LEU A 21 -4.78 -5.73 -11.16
N PHE A 22 -5.23 -5.57 -9.91
CA PHE A 22 -4.63 -6.26 -8.76
C PHE A 22 -4.82 -7.78 -8.85
N GLY A 23 -6.00 -8.24 -9.25
CA GLY A 23 -6.28 -9.66 -9.42
C GLY A 23 -5.40 -10.30 -10.49
N LEU A 24 -5.20 -9.61 -11.62
CA LEU A 24 -4.32 -10.06 -12.70
C LEU A 24 -2.86 -10.11 -12.26
N LEU A 25 -2.38 -9.09 -11.55
CA LEU A 25 -1.03 -9.07 -11.00
C LEU A 25 -0.82 -10.21 -9.99
N PHE A 26 -1.79 -10.42 -9.10
CA PHE A 26 -1.75 -11.50 -8.11
C PHE A 26 -1.76 -12.89 -8.77
N ALA A 27 -2.57 -13.08 -9.81
CA ALA A 27 -2.62 -14.31 -10.57
C ALA A 27 -1.28 -14.61 -11.26
N ILE A 28 -0.66 -13.60 -11.89
CA ILE A 28 0.66 -13.74 -12.52
C ILE A 28 1.73 -14.07 -11.47
N CYS A 29 1.75 -13.34 -10.35
CA CYS A 29 2.66 -13.64 -9.24
C CYS A 29 2.50 -15.08 -8.75
N THR A 30 1.27 -15.56 -8.61
CA THR A 30 0.96 -16.94 -8.19
C THR A 30 1.39 -17.98 -9.21
N LEU A 31 1.29 -17.67 -10.50
CA LEU A 31 1.75 -18.56 -11.57
C LEU A 31 3.28 -18.66 -11.61
N VAL A 32 4.00 -17.56 -11.37
CA VAL A 32 5.46 -17.49 -11.45
C VAL A 32 6.15 -17.96 -10.16
N ALA A 33 5.68 -17.51 -8.99
CA ALA A 33 6.23 -17.83 -7.67
C ALA A 33 5.66 -19.15 -7.10
N GLY A 34 4.45 -19.52 -7.51
CA GLY A 34 3.72 -20.65 -6.94
C GLY A 34 2.78 -20.25 -5.80
N PHE A 35 1.76 -21.07 -5.58
CA PHE A 35 0.63 -20.78 -4.67
C PHE A 35 1.03 -20.43 -3.23
N PHE A 36 1.97 -21.19 -2.66
CA PHE A 36 2.41 -20.99 -1.28
C PHE A 36 3.25 -19.73 -1.09
N GLN A 37 4.03 -19.33 -2.10
CA GLN A 37 4.84 -18.11 -2.03
C GLN A 37 3.95 -16.86 -2.03
N THR A 38 2.90 -16.83 -2.86
CA THR A 38 1.97 -15.70 -2.86
C THR A 38 1.22 -15.55 -1.54
N ILE A 39 0.81 -16.65 -0.91
CA ILE A 39 0.16 -16.60 0.41
C ILE A 39 1.12 -16.04 1.46
N PHE A 40 2.39 -16.46 1.45
CA PHE A 40 3.40 -15.93 2.35
C PHE A 40 3.61 -14.42 2.17
N ILE A 41 3.74 -13.96 0.92
CA ILE A 41 3.85 -12.53 0.60
C ILE A 41 2.60 -11.77 1.06
N ALA A 42 1.40 -12.30 0.79
CA ALA A 42 0.14 -11.69 1.21
C ALA A 42 0.04 -11.54 2.74
N LEU A 43 0.45 -12.57 3.49
CA LEU A 43 0.53 -12.52 4.95
C LEU A 43 1.54 -11.47 5.43
N CYS A 44 2.74 -11.43 4.85
CA CYS A 44 3.73 -10.41 5.17
C CYS A 44 3.21 -8.99 4.91
N VAL A 45 2.52 -8.76 3.79
CA VAL A 45 1.91 -7.47 3.46
C VAL A 45 0.81 -7.10 4.46
N LEU A 46 -0.07 -8.05 4.80
CA LEU A 46 -1.14 -7.86 5.79
C LEU A 46 -0.57 -7.48 7.17
N ILE A 47 0.43 -8.22 7.63
CA ILE A 47 1.11 -7.99 8.90
C ILE A 47 1.81 -6.61 8.87
N GLY A 48 2.58 -6.33 7.82
CA GLY A 48 3.25 -5.05 7.64
C GLY A 48 2.27 -3.87 7.60
N TYR A 49 1.14 -4.01 6.92
CA TYR A 49 0.08 -3.01 6.89
C TYR A 49 -0.57 -2.83 8.27
N TYR A 50 -0.86 -3.92 8.98
CA TYR A 50 -1.48 -3.84 10.30
C TYR A 50 -0.56 -3.16 11.32
N ILE A 51 0.72 -3.53 11.32
CA ILE A 51 1.76 -2.90 12.15
C ILE A 51 1.94 -1.43 11.75
N GLY A 52 2.10 -1.15 10.45
CA GLY A 52 2.26 0.20 9.92
C GLY A 52 1.06 1.10 10.22
N LYS A 53 -0.16 0.58 10.12
CA LYS A 53 -1.39 1.30 10.48
C LYS A 53 -1.48 1.57 11.97
N LYS A 54 -1.08 0.62 12.82
CA LYS A 54 -1.04 0.82 14.28
C LYS A 54 -0.04 1.92 14.64
N ILE A 55 1.14 1.87 14.04
CA ILE A 55 2.19 2.90 14.16
C ILE A 55 1.72 4.26 13.62
N SER A 56 1.04 4.30 12.48
CA SER A 56 0.54 5.55 11.90
C SER A 56 -0.62 6.15 12.67
N LYS A 57 -1.38 5.34 13.43
CA LYS A 57 -2.47 5.82 14.28
C LYS A 57 -1.94 6.54 15.51
N ASP A 58 -0.80 6.10 16.03
CA ASP A 58 0.01 6.84 17.00
C ASP A 58 0.98 7.77 16.26
N LYS A 59 0.51 8.93 15.79
CA LYS A 59 1.37 9.95 15.17
C LYS A 59 2.57 10.33 16.04
N ASP A 60 2.43 10.23 17.36
CA ASP A 60 3.50 10.49 18.31
C ASP A 60 4.55 9.37 18.34
N TYR A 61 4.22 8.12 17.99
CA TYR A 61 5.20 7.01 17.94
C TYR A 61 6.21 7.20 16.80
N LEU A 62 5.75 7.60 15.62
CA LEU A 62 6.66 7.92 14.51
C LEU A 62 7.49 9.17 14.80
N ARG A 63 6.90 10.21 15.39
CA ARG A 63 7.66 11.41 15.82
C ARG A 63 8.73 11.05 16.84
N ASN A 64 8.39 10.25 17.85
CA ASN A 64 9.29 9.86 18.94
C ASN A 64 10.39 8.89 18.48
N LEU A 65 10.10 7.99 17.51
CA LEU A 65 11.15 7.18 16.86
C LEU A 65 12.06 8.02 15.97
N LEU A 66 11.50 8.97 15.23
CA LEU A 66 12.27 9.86 14.36
C LEU A 66 13.15 10.81 15.18
N ASP A 67 12.66 11.34 16.29
CA ASP A 67 13.42 12.16 17.24
C ASP A 67 14.54 11.37 17.94
N ARG A 68 14.39 10.04 18.07
CA ARG A 68 15.40 9.17 18.69
C ARG A 68 16.49 8.68 17.71
N ILE A 69 16.13 8.53 16.43
CA ILE A 69 17.05 8.11 15.35
C ILE A 69 17.72 9.31 14.69
N LEU A 70 17.05 10.45 14.63
CA LEU A 70 17.59 11.69 14.10
C LEU A 70 17.82 12.66 15.27
N PRO A 71 19.07 12.87 15.72
CA PRO A 71 19.35 13.86 16.74
C PRO A 71 18.82 15.23 16.26
N PRO A 72 18.18 16.04 17.12
CA PRO A 72 17.57 17.30 16.74
C PRO A 72 18.62 18.26 16.22
N GLY A 73 18.79 18.27 14.89
CA GLY A 73 19.50 19.30 14.16
C GLY A 73 18.58 20.51 14.05
N THR A 74 18.71 21.41 15.02
CA THR A 74 18.38 22.85 14.97
C THR A 74 17.68 23.31 13.67
N TYR A 75 16.35 23.18 13.63
CA TYR A 75 15.54 24.04 12.77
C TYR A 75 15.09 25.22 13.62
N ARG A 76 15.90 26.28 13.55
CA ARG A 76 15.45 27.66 13.79
C ARG A 76 14.72 28.16 12.57
#